data_AF-A0A5F5XUY4-F1
#
_entry.id   AF-A0A5F5XUY4-F1
#
_cell.length_a   1.000
_cell.length_b   1.000
_cell.length_c   1.000
_cell.angle_alpha   90.00
_cell.angle_beta   90.00
_cell.angle_gamma   90.00
#
_symmetry.space_group_name_H-M   'P 1'
#
loop_
_entity.id
_entity.type
_entity.pdbx_description
1 polymer ?
#
loop_
_entity_poly.entity_id
_entity_poly.type
_entity_poly.pdbx_seq_one_letter_code
_entity_poly.pdbx_strand_id
1 'polypeptide(L)'
;MHPSLFLAALCLGIASAAPQVDPNLDAQWFQWKAAHGKIYNDEEGWRRAVWETNLKMIEQHNREYNQGKHSFTMAMNGFGDMVSTQ
;
A
#
# COMPACT_ATOMS: atom_id res chain seq x y z
N MET A 1 36.58 39.13 -3.51
CA MET A 1 35.42 38.32 -3.93
C MET A 1 35.46 37.05 -3.10
N HIS A 2 34.41 36.82 -2.30
CA HIS A 2 34.33 35.67 -1.40
C HIS A 2 34.41 34.39 -2.24
N PRO A 3 35.15 33.36 -1.81
CA PRO A 3 35.09 32.05 -2.46
C PRO A 3 33.68 31.52 -2.25
N SER A 4 32.83 31.83 -3.22
CA SER A 4 31.45 31.41 -3.34
C SER A 4 31.35 29.93 -3.02
N LEU A 5 30.72 29.64 -1.89
CA LEU A 5 29.49 28.84 -1.91
C LEU A 5 29.59 27.56 -2.75
N PHE A 6 30.63 26.74 -2.54
CA PHE A 6 30.66 25.35 -2.99
C PHE A 6 30.40 24.38 -1.84
N LEU A 7 29.57 24.78 -0.87
CA LEU A 7 28.82 23.85 -0.03
C LEU A 7 27.41 23.69 -0.63
N ALA A 8 27.34 23.28 -1.89
CA ALA A 8 26.08 22.84 -2.47
C ALA A 8 25.73 21.52 -1.80
N ALA A 9 24.75 21.60 -0.89
CA ALA A 9 24.25 20.52 -0.07
C ALA A 9 23.84 19.31 -0.92
N LEU A 10 24.66 18.26 -0.93
CA LEU A 10 24.22 16.93 -1.34
C LEU A 10 23.75 16.18 -0.09
N CYS A 11 22.70 16.69 0.54
CA CYS A 11 21.87 15.86 1.42
C CYS A 11 21.03 14.96 0.49
N LEU A 12 21.63 13.86 0.02
CA LEU A 12 20.88 12.78 -0.60
C LEU A 12 19.83 12.34 0.41
N GLY A 13 18.56 12.63 0.12
CA GLY A 13 17.44 12.23 0.97
C GLY A 13 17.52 10.73 1.20
N ILE A 14 17.64 10.34 2.47
CA ILE A 14 17.59 8.94 2.86
C ILE A 14 16.17 8.47 2.54
N ALA A 15 16.00 7.76 1.43
CA ALA A 15 14.75 7.10 1.12
C ALA A 15 14.50 6.05 2.21
N SER A 16 13.39 6.19 2.93
CA SER A 16 13.00 5.22 3.95
C SER A 16 12.69 3.88 3.28
N ALA A 17 13.24 2.79 3.82
CA ALA A 17 12.88 1.43 3.42
C ALA A 17 11.52 0.99 3.98
N ALA A 18 10.89 1.81 4.84
CA ALA A 18 9.58 1.51 5.37
C ALA A 18 8.50 1.60 4.27
N PRO A 19 7.57 0.61 4.21
CA PRO A 19 6.45 0.68 3.28
C PRO A 19 5.69 2.00 3.42
N GLN A 20 5.52 2.70 2.30
CA GLN A 20 4.70 3.91 2.26
C GLN A 20 3.23 3.48 2.19
N VAL A 21 2.46 3.80 3.22
CA VAL A 21 1.02 3.50 3.35
C VAL A 21 0.23 4.80 3.20
N ASP A 22 -0.99 4.73 2.67
CA ASP A 22 -1.87 5.89 2.49
C ASP A 22 -2.71 6.16 3.74
N PRO A 23 -2.50 7.28 4.46
CA PRO A 23 -3.27 7.62 5.66
C PRO A 23 -4.77 7.77 5.40
N ASN A 24 -5.18 8.10 4.17
CA ASN A 24 -6.60 8.23 3.83
C ASN A 24 -7.34 6.89 3.87
N LEU A 25 -6.60 5.76 3.84
CA LEU A 25 -7.16 4.42 3.90
C LEU A 25 -7.22 3.87 5.35
N ASP A 26 -6.80 4.63 6.36
CA ASP A 26 -6.67 4.12 7.74
C ASP A 26 -8.01 3.67 8.30
N ALA A 27 -9.07 4.46 8.10
CA ALA A 27 -10.41 4.09 8.53
C ALA A 27 -10.87 2.75 7.91
N GLN A 28 -10.62 2.56 6.61
CA GLN A 28 -10.98 1.33 5.90
C GLN A 28 -10.15 0.14 6.40
N TRP A 29 -8.86 0.34 6.68
CA TRP A 29 -7.99 -0.69 7.26
C TRP A 29 -8.47 -1.15 8.63
N PHE A 30 -8.78 -0.22 9.53
CA PHE A 30 -9.26 -0.58 10.86
C PHE A 30 -10.62 -1.28 10.80
N GLN A 31 -11.53 -0.83 9.95
CA GLN A 31 -12.81 -1.50 9.72
C GLN A 31 -12.62 -2.92 9.17
N TRP A 32 -11.74 -3.09 8.17
CA TRP A 32 -11.43 -4.39 7.59
C TRP A 32 -10.80 -5.33 8.63
N LYS A 33 -9.82 -4.84 9.42
CA LYS A 33 -9.22 -5.62 10.51
C LYS A 33 -10.26 -6.09 11.51
N ALA A 34 -11.15 -5.19 11.94
CA ALA A 34 -12.22 -5.51 12.89
C ALA A 34 -13.19 -6.54 12.31
N ALA A 35 -13.61 -6.39 11.04
CA ALA A 35 -14.50 -7.31 10.37
C ALA A 35 -13.92 -8.72 10.20
N HIS A 36 -12.59 -8.84 10.10
CA HIS A 36 -11.89 -10.11 9.90
C HIS A 36 -11.08 -10.58 11.12
N GLY A 37 -11.27 -9.97 12.30
CA GLY A 37 -10.63 -10.37 13.55
C GLY A 37 -9.10 -10.30 13.52
N LYS A 38 -8.52 -9.37 12.75
CA LYS A 38 -7.07 -9.27 12.56
C LYS A 38 -6.41 -8.49 13.70
N ILE A 39 -5.40 -9.08 14.32
CA ILE A 39 -4.56 -8.48 15.35
C ILE A 39 -3.10 -8.73 14.96
N TYR A 40 -2.30 -7.67 14.92
CA TYR A 40 -0.89 -7.72 14.52
C TYR A 40 -0.03 -6.97 15.52
N ASN A 41 1.22 -7.39 15.65
CA ASN A 41 2.26 -6.68 16.40
C ASN A 41 3.19 -5.99 15.38
N ASP A 42 4.47 -6.39 15.34
CA ASP A 42 5.50 -5.78 14.49
C ASP A 42 5.23 -5.91 12.97
N GLU A 43 4.39 -6.87 12.57
CA GLU A 43 4.03 -7.09 11.15
C GLU A 43 3.02 -6.08 10.60
N GLU A 44 2.38 -5.25 11.43
CA GLU A 44 1.23 -4.43 10.99
C GLU A 44 1.56 -3.54 9.78
N GLY A 45 2.73 -2.91 9.77
CA GLY A 45 3.14 -2.05 8.66
C GLY A 45 3.27 -2.81 7.33
N TRP A 46 3.83 -4.01 7.36
CA TRP A 46 3.92 -4.86 6.17
C TRP A 46 2.54 -5.37 5.73
N ARG A 47 1.71 -5.82 6.67
CA ARG A 47 0.34 -6.29 6.39
C ARG A 47 -0.52 -5.20 5.77
N ARG A 48 -0.40 -3.98 6.29
CA ARG A 48 -1.05 -2.77 5.74
C ARG A 48 -0.61 -2.51 4.30
N ALA A 49 0.69 -2.58 4.02
CA ALA A 49 1.20 -2.36 2.66
C ALA A 49 0.72 -3.42 1.65
N VAL A 50 0.68 -4.69 2.06
CA VAL A 50 0.12 -5.77 1.24
C VAL A 50 -1.37 -5.54 1.00
N TRP A 51 -2.12 -5.16 2.03
CA TRP A 51 -3.54 -4.86 1.93
C TRP A 51 -3.84 -3.72 0.95
N GLU A 52 -3.09 -2.63 0.99
CA GLU A 52 -3.24 -1.52 0.04
C GLU A 52 -2.87 -1.92 -1.38
N THR A 53 -1.84 -2.76 -1.53
CA THR A 53 -1.44 -3.30 -2.84
C THR A 53 -2.57 -4.14 -3.44
N ASN A 54 -3.18 -5.00 -2.63
CA ASN A 54 -4.30 -5.84 -3.06
C ASN A 54 -5.56 -5.00 -3.34
N LEU A 55 -5.82 -3.93 -2.58
CA LEU A 55 -6.91 -3.00 -2.86
C LEU A 55 -6.76 -2.36 -4.25
N LYS A 56 -5.56 -1.85 -4.57
CA LYS A 56 -5.26 -1.27 -5.90
C LYS A 56 -5.42 -2.29 -7.02
N MET A 57 -5.00 -3.53 -6.79
CA MET A 57 -5.16 -4.62 -7.75
C MET A 57 -6.64 -4.95 -8.01
N ILE A 58 -7.46 -5.03 -6.97
CA ILE A 58 -8.91 -5.24 -7.08
C ILE A 58 -9.57 -4.09 -7.87
N GLU A 59 -9.24 -2.84 -7.54
CA GLU A 59 -9.78 -1.67 -8.25
C GLU A 59 -9.41 -1.68 -9.72
N GLN A 60 -8.15 -1.97 -10.05
CA GLN A 60 -7.69 -2.05 -11.43
C GLN A 60 -8.39 -3.17 -12.19
N HIS A 61 -8.47 -4.37 -11.61
CA HIS A 61 -9.18 -5.50 -12.21
C HIS A 61 -10.65 -5.15 -12.49
N ASN A 62 -11.33 -4.51 -11.54
CA ASN A 62 -12.74 -4.14 -11.72
C ASN A 62 -12.94 -3.02 -12.75
N ARG A 63 -11.98 -2.09 -12.89
CA ARG A 63 -11.96 -1.14 -14.01
C ARG A 63 -11.84 -1.86 -15.35
N GLU A 64 -10.98 -2.88 -15.44
CA GLU A 64 -10.79 -3.70 -16.64
C GLU A 64 -11.99 -4.60 -16.94
N TYR A 65 -12.67 -5.13 -15.93
CA TYR A 65 -13.95 -5.82 -16.07
C TYR A 65 -15.00 -4.94 -16.77
N ASN A 66 -15.12 -3.68 -16.34
CA ASN A 66 -16.05 -2.72 -16.98
C ASN A 66 -15.68 -2.39 -18.44
N GLN A 67 -14.45 -2.70 -18.86
CA GLN A 67 -13.99 -2.60 -20.25
C GLN A 67 -14.15 -3.92 -21.03
N GLY A 68 -14.72 -4.96 -20.42
CA GLY A 68 -14.91 -6.28 -21.02
C GLY A 68 -13.65 -7.15 -21.07
N LYS A 69 -12.58 -6.80 -20.34
CA LYS A 69 -11.31 -7.55 -20.34
C LYS A 69 -11.32 -8.77 -19.40
N HIS A 70 -12.21 -8.76 -18.41
CA HIS A 70 -12.40 -9.84 -17.45
C HIS A 70 -13.86 -10.27 -17.42
N SER A 71 -14.13 -11.51 -17.05
CA SER A 71 -15.49 -12.08 -16.95
C SER A 71 -16.06 -12.04 -15.52
N PHE A 72 -15.30 -11.57 -14.55
CA PHE A 72 -15.70 -11.49 -13.15
C PHE A 72 -15.18 -10.21 -12.49
N THR A 73 -15.67 -9.93 -11.29
CA THR A 73 -15.20 -8.84 -10.43
C THR A 73 -14.56 -9.40 -9.16
N MET A 74 -13.65 -8.63 -8.57
CA MET A 74 -13.02 -8.95 -7.30
C MET A 74 -13.55 -8.02 -6.19
N ALA A 75 -13.41 -8.46 -4.95
CA ALA A 75 -13.72 -7.66 -3.77
C ALA A 75 -12.68 -7.92 -2.68
N MET A 76 -12.47 -6.94 -1.82
CA MET A 76 -11.60 -7.10 -0.66
C MET A 76 -12.19 -8.15 0.28
N ASN A 77 -11.37 -9.12 0.71
CA ASN A 77 -11.80 -10.23 1.57
C ASN A 77 -10.78 -10.47 2.70
N GLY A 78 -10.98 -11.52 3.50
CA GLY A 78 -10.12 -11.83 4.65
C GLY A 78 -8.67 -12.19 4.34
N PHE A 79 -8.34 -12.41 3.06
CA PHE A 79 -6.98 -12.65 2.57
C PHE A 79 -6.32 -11.37 2.02
N GLY A 80 -6.95 -10.21 2.21
CA GLY A 80 -6.45 -8.93 1.72
C GLY A 80 -5.02 -8.60 2.16
N ASP A 81 -4.58 -9.08 3.32
CA ASP A 81 -3.24 -8.86 3.87
C ASP A 81 -2.20 -9.94 3.48
N MET A 82 -2.53 -10.81 2.54
CA MET A 82 -1.66 -11.89 2.09
C MET A 82 -1.07 -11.62 0.71
N VAL A 83 0.18 -12.03 0.54
CA VAL A 83 0.82 -12.07 -0.78
C VAL A 83 0.46 -13.40 -1.43
N SER A 84 0.08 -13.37 -2.70
CA SER A 84 0.00 -14.59 -3.50
C SER A 84 1.42 -15.10 -3.74
N THR A 85 1.82 -16.19 -3.08
CA THR A 85 3.02 -16.93 -3.48
C THR A 85 2.68 -17.70 -4.75
N GLN A 86 3.33 -17.37 -5.86
CA GLN A 86 3.39 -18.26 -7.03
C GLN A 86 4.36 -19.40 -6.77
#